data_AF-A0A1L9S7P1-F1
#
_entry.id   AF-A0A1L9S7P1-F1
#
_cell.length_a   1.000
_cell.length_b   1.000
_cell.length_c   1.000
_cell.angle_alpha   90.00
_cell.angle_beta   90.00
_cell.angle_gamma   90.00
#
_symmetry.space_group_name_H-M   'P 1'
#
loop_
_entity.id
_entity.type
_entity.pdbx_description
1 polymer ?
#
loop_
_entity_poly.entity_id
_entity_poly.type
_entity_poly.pdbx_seq_one_letter_code
_entity_poly.pdbx_strand_id
1 'polypeptide(L)'
;MMGYASYRATITGLSSPSSRVRELTRTAQGVYLAQLVLNNAWMPLFFGVKKPLLALVDMLVLSGAVGWLLTTYQEIDSTAYALMVPYGLWLGYATYLNAGVGYLNSWRI
;
A
#
# COMPACT_ATOMS: atom_id res chain seq x y z
N MET A 1 6.76 -8.61 7.21
CA MET A 1 5.32 -8.99 7.25
C MET A 1 4.67 -8.92 5.86
N MET A 2 4.81 -7.81 5.12
CA MET A 2 4.25 -7.67 3.76
C MET A 2 4.67 -8.76 2.76
N GLY A 3 5.95 -9.12 2.69
CA GLY A 3 6.41 -10.17 1.77
C GLY A 3 5.82 -11.55 2.09
N TYR A 4 5.65 -11.86 3.38
CA TYR A 4 5.03 -13.12 3.82
C TYR A 4 3.51 -13.13 3.54
N ALA A 5 2.83 -12.00 3.73
CA ALA A 5 1.41 -11.85 3.38
C ALA A 5 1.18 -12.02 1.87
N SER A 6 2.02 -11.40 1.03
CA SER A 6 1.96 -11.55 -0.43
C SER A 6 2.27 -12.98 -0.89
N TYR A 7 3.26 -13.63 -0.27
CA TYR A 7 3.57 -15.03 -0.54
C TYR A 7 2.37 -15.94 -0.20
N ARG A 8 1.78 -15.77 0.98
CA ARG A 8 0.56 -16.49 1.43
C ARG A 8 -0.62 -16.27 0.47
N ALA A 9 -0.92 -15.02 0.13
CA ALA A 9 -2.00 -14.70 -0.80
C ALA A 9 -1.77 -15.30 -2.20
N THR A 10 -0.51 -15.32 -2.67
CA THR A 10 -0.14 -15.91 -3.95
C THR A 10 -0.35 -17.43 -3.97
N ILE A 11 0.15 -18.15 -2.96
CA ILE A 11 0.02 -19.61 -2.91
C ILE A 11 -1.44 -20.04 -2.74
N THR A 12 -2.21 -19.36 -1.90
CA THR A 12 -3.62 -19.67 -1.64
C THR A 12 -4.48 -19.30 -2.86
N GLY A 13 -4.23 -18.14 -3.46
CA GLY A 13 -4.99 -17.65 -4.62
C GLY A 13 -4.75 -18.43 -5.90
N LEU A 14 -3.51 -18.85 -6.18
CA LEU A 14 -3.18 -19.69 -7.34
C LEU A 14 -3.68 -21.13 -7.20
N SER A 15 -3.80 -21.63 -5.97
CA SER A 15 -4.33 -22.98 -5.67
C SER A 15 -5.86 -23.03 -5.68
N SER A 16 -6.55 -21.88 -5.76
CA SER A 16 -8.01 -21.82 -5.78
C SER A 16 -8.59 -22.38 -7.09
N PRO A 17 -9.65 -23.21 -7.04
CA PRO A 17 -10.30 -23.76 -8.23
C PRO A 17 -11.04 -22.70 -9.07
N SER A 18 -11.28 -21.51 -8.53
CA SER A 18 -11.98 -20.43 -9.24
C SER A 18 -11.04 -19.62 -10.15
N SER A 19 -11.44 -19.39 -11.40
CA SER A 19 -10.65 -18.58 -12.35
C SER A 19 -10.51 -17.12 -11.91
N ARG A 20 -11.55 -16.57 -11.29
CA ARG A 20 -11.60 -15.19 -10.80
C ARG A 20 -10.56 -14.89 -9.71
N VAL A 21 -10.39 -15.79 -8.73
CA VAL A 21 -9.41 -15.60 -7.64
C VAL A 21 -7.98 -15.64 -8.17
N ARG A 22 -7.70 -16.49 -9.17
CA ARG A 22 -6.37 -16.54 -9.81
C ARG A 22 -6.03 -15.24 -10.55
N GLU A 23 -7.02 -14.65 -11.23
CA GLU A 23 -6.85 -13.37 -11.93
C GLU A 23 -6.65 -12.21 -10.95
N LEU A 24 -7.46 -12.14 -9.88
CA LEU A 24 -7.30 -11.19 -8.79
C LEU A 24 -5.90 -11.29 -8.15
N THR A 25 -5.39 -12.51 -7.96
CA THR A 25 -4.05 -12.74 -7.40
C THR A 25 -2.95 -12.17 -8.30
N ARG A 26 -3.06 -12.31 -9.63
CA ARG A 26 -2.09 -11.72 -10.57
C ARG A 26 -2.11 -10.20 -10.51
N THR A 27 -3.31 -9.60 -10.49
CA THR A 27 -3.44 -8.14 -10.36
C THR A 27 -2.90 -7.67 -9.01
N ALA A 28 -3.15 -8.42 -7.92
CA ALA A 28 -2.63 -8.12 -6.59
C ALA A 28 -1.10 -8.09 -6.54
N GLN A 29 -0.42 -8.98 -7.25
CA GLN A 29 1.05 -8.94 -7.34
C GLN A 29 1.55 -7.68 -8.06
N GLY A 30 0.89 -7.25 -9.13
CA GLY A 30 1.21 -6.01 -9.84
C GLY A 30 1.02 -4.79 -8.94
N VAL A 31 -0.08 -4.72 -8.20
CA VAL A 31 -0.35 -3.63 -7.25
C VAL A 31 0.63 -3.66 -6.07
N TYR A 32 1.02 -4.85 -5.59
CA TYR A 32 2.04 -5.00 -4.55
C TYR A 32 3.39 -4.42 -4.99
N LEU A 33 3.81 -4.70 -6.22
CA LEU A 33 5.02 -4.12 -6.79
C LEU A 33 4.91 -2.60 -6.93
N ALA A 34 3.77 -2.10 -7.42
CA ALA A 34 3.53 -0.66 -7.53
C ALA A 34 3.60 0.04 -6.16
N GLN A 35 2.96 -0.53 -5.13
CA GLN A 35 3.05 -0.08 -3.75
C GLN A 35 4.51 -0.03 -3.28
N LEU A 36 5.33 -1.02 -3.61
CA LEU A 36 6.73 -1.07 -3.18
C LEU A 36 7.58 0.01 -3.85
N VAL A 37 7.33 0.29 -5.13
CA VAL A 37 7.97 1.39 -5.87
C VAL A 37 7.55 2.75 -5.31
N LEU A 38 6.25 2.96 -5.10
CA LEU A 38 5.70 4.19 -4.49
C LEU A 38 6.28 4.43 -3.09
N ASN A 39 6.31 3.38 -2.26
CA ASN A 39 6.89 3.47 -0.92
C ASN A 39 8.37 3.90 -0.94
N ASN A 40 9.13 3.43 -1.94
CA ASN A 40 10.52 3.82 -2.11
C ASN A 40 10.67 5.24 -2.70
N ALA A 41 9.73 5.67 -3.54
CA ALA A 41 9.70 7.01 -4.11
C ALA A 41 9.33 8.10 -3.07
N TRP A 42 8.54 7.75 -2.05
CA TRP A 42 8.11 8.69 -1.02
C TRP A 42 9.28 9.37 -0.27
N MET A 43 10.31 8.62 0.12
CA MET A 43 11.48 9.15 0.85
C MET A 43 12.23 10.26 0.08
N PRO A 44 12.66 10.06 -1.18
CA PRO A 44 13.31 11.12 -1.96
C PRO A 44 12.36 12.26 -2.34
N LEU A 45 11.06 12.01 -2.51
CA LEU A 45 10.06 13.06 -2.76
C LEU A 45 9.89 14.00 -1.55
N PHE A 46 9.80 13.44 -0.35
CA PHE A 46 9.62 14.21 0.88
C PHE A 46 10.90 14.91 1.32
N PHE A 47 12.03 14.20 1.41
CA PHE A 47 13.29 14.73 1.93
C PHE A 47 14.20 15.36 0.86
N GLY A 48 14.17 14.85 -0.37
CA GLY A 48 15.04 15.32 -1.45
C GLY A 48 14.47 16.54 -2.16
N VAL A 49 13.25 16.41 -2.70
CA VAL A 49 12.63 17.46 -3.54
C VAL A 49 11.94 18.54 -2.68
N LYS A 50 11.77 18.30 -1.37
CA LYS A 50 11.11 19.21 -0.40
C LYS A 50 9.74 19.70 -0.87
N LYS A 51 9.02 18.89 -1.65
CA LYS A 51 7.68 19.24 -2.16
C LYS A 51 6.63 18.44 -1.37
N PRO A 52 6.11 18.99 -0.26
CA PRO A 52 5.21 18.26 0.63
C PRO A 52 3.91 17.88 -0.08
N LEU A 53 3.46 18.67 -1.05
CA LEU A 53 2.24 18.42 -1.83
C LEU A 53 2.36 17.17 -2.71
N LEU A 54 3.51 16.97 -3.37
CA LEU A 54 3.77 15.77 -4.19
C LEU A 54 3.96 14.53 -3.32
N ALA A 55 4.65 14.66 -2.19
CA ALA A 55 4.84 13.56 -1.25
C ALA A 55 3.51 13.11 -0.62
N LEU A 56 2.57 14.03 -0.41
CA LEU A 56 1.24 13.71 0.10
C LEU A 56 0.38 13.01 -0.95
N VAL A 57 0.41 13.46 -2.21
CA VAL A 57 -0.27 12.76 -3.31
C VAL A 57 0.26 11.33 -3.46
N ASP A 58 1.59 11.15 -3.46
CA ASP A 58 2.22 9.84 -3.50
C ASP A 58 1.79 8.94 -2.31
N MET A 59 1.76 9.50 -1.10
CA MET A 59 1.28 8.79 0.09
C MET A 59 -0.20 8.40 0.02
N LEU A 60 -1.06 9.25 -0.57
CA LEU A 60 -2.48 8.93 -0.78
C LEU A 60 -2.64 7.80 -1.79
N VAL A 61 -1.89 7.83 -2.90
CA VAL A 61 -1.90 6.76 -3.90
C VAL A 61 -1.40 5.45 -3.29
N LEU A 62 -0.32 5.48 -2.51
CA LEU A 62 0.20 4.34 -1.78
C LEU A 62 -0.84 3.77 -0.79
N SER A 63 -1.49 4.65 -0.03
CA SER A 63 -2.53 4.26 0.93
C SER A 63 -3.74 3.62 0.23
N GLY A 64 -4.14 4.15 -0.93
CA GLY A 64 -5.19 3.58 -1.78
C GLY A 64 -4.82 2.20 -2.33
N ALA A 65 -3.59 2.04 -2.84
CA ALA A 65 -3.08 0.76 -3.33
C ALA A 65 -3.09 -0.32 -2.23
N VAL A 66 -2.70 0.06 -1.01
CA VAL A 66 -2.70 -0.85 0.14
C VAL A 66 -4.12 -1.15 0.65
N GLY A 67 -5.02 -0.17 0.62
CA GLY A 67 -6.44 -0.39 0.89
C GLY A 67 -7.06 -1.41 -0.06
N TRP A 68 -6.75 -1.32 -1.36
CA TRP A 68 -7.22 -2.28 -2.36
C TRP A 68 -6.59 -3.67 -2.18
N LEU A 69 -5.32 -3.74 -1.79
CA LEU A 69 -4.67 -5.00 -1.44
C LEU A 69 -5.28 -5.65 -0.19
N LEU A 70 -5.66 -4.86 0.82
CA LEU A 70 -6.34 -5.35 2.02
C LEU A 70 -7.67 -5.99 1.68
N THR A 71 -8.52 -5.34 0.87
CA THR A 71 -9.82 -5.92 0.47
C THR A 71 -9.63 -7.18 -0.36
N THR A 72 -8.64 -7.19 -1.26
CA THR A 72 -8.33 -8.37 -2.09
C THR A 72 -7.78 -9.52 -1.26
N TYR A 73 -6.89 -9.25 -0.30
CA TYR A 73 -6.35 -10.28 0.59
C TYR A 73 -7.39 -10.79 1.57
N GLN A 74 -8.37 -9.98 1.97
CA GLN A 74 -9.49 -10.44 2.78
C GLN A 74 -10.35 -11.47 2.03
N GLU A 75 -10.53 -11.32 0.72
CA GLU A 75 -11.24 -12.30 -0.12
C GLU A 75 -10.44 -13.58 -0.36
N ILE A 76 -9.10 -13.52 -0.35
CA ILE A 76 -8.22 -14.66 -0.65
C ILE A 76 -7.84 -15.44 0.63
N ASP A 77 -7.32 -14.76 1.66
CA ASP A 77 -6.80 -15.36 2.89
C ASP A 77 -6.86 -14.36 4.07
N SER A 78 -7.71 -14.65 5.06
CA SER A 78 -7.87 -13.81 6.25
C SER A 78 -6.59 -13.60 7.08
N THR A 79 -5.61 -14.51 6.99
CA THR A 79 -4.33 -14.34 7.69
C THR A 79 -3.44 -13.34 6.97
N ALA A 80 -3.39 -13.40 5.63
CA ALA A 80 -2.69 -12.43 4.80
C ALA A 80 -3.25 -11.01 5.02
N TYR A 81 -4.57 -10.89 5.16
CA TYR A 81 -5.22 -9.65 5.59
C TYR A 81 -4.72 -9.19 6.97
N ALA A 82 -4.79 -10.03 8.00
CA ALA A 82 -4.36 -9.69 9.35
C ALA A 82 -2.89 -9.21 9.42
N LEU A 83 -2.02 -9.77 8.57
CA LEU A 83 -0.62 -9.37 8.44
C LEU A 83 -0.44 -7.98 7.77
N MET A 84 -1.39 -7.54 6.95
CA MET A 84 -1.37 -6.22 6.30
C MET A 84 -2.11 -5.14 7.08
N VAL A 85 -3.05 -5.49 7.97
CA VAL A 85 -3.76 -4.53 8.84
C VAL A 85 -2.83 -3.55 9.57
N PRO A 86 -1.76 -3.99 10.28
CA PRO A 86 -0.87 -3.05 10.96
C PRO A 86 -0.13 -2.12 10.00
N TYR A 87 0.13 -2.56 8.76
CA TYR A 87 0.74 -1.72 7.73
C TYR A 87 -0.22 -0.67 7.18
N GLY A 88 -1.50 -1.03 6.98
CA GLY A 88 -2.54 -0.08 6.60
C GLY A 88 -2.76 1.01 7.65
N LEU A 89 -2.79 0.64 8.93
CA LEU A 89 -2.88 1.60 10.05
C LEU A 89 -1.68 2.56 10.08
N TRP A 90 -0.47 2.04 9.87
CA TRP A 90 0.73 2.87 9.78
C TRP A 90 0.67 3.86 8.62
N LEU A 91 0.20 3.45 7.43
CA LEU A 91 0.05 4.36 6.29
C LEU A 91 -0.99 5.46 6.52
N GLY A 92 -2.10 5.14 7.21
CA GLY A 92 -3.06 6.15 7.65
C GLY A 92 -2.40 7.19 8.56
N TYR A 93 -1.61 6.74 9.53
CA TYR A 93 -0.86 7.63 10.41
C TYR A 93 0.19 8.46 9.65
N ALA A 94 0.93 7.86 8.72
CA ALA A 94 1.91 8.54 7.89
C ALA A 94 1.26 9.59 6.97
N THR A 95 0.06 9.31 6.45
CA THR A 95 -0.74 10.26 5.66
C THR A 95 -1.17 11.44 6.53
N TYR A 96 -1.65 11.18 7.75
CA TYR A 96 -2.00 12.22 8.72
C TYR A 96 -0.80 13.13 9.04
N LEU A 97 0.37 12.55 9.29
CA LEU A 97 1.60 13.31 9.53
C LEU A 97 2.01 14.16 8.32
N ASN A 98 1.99 13.60 7.10
CA ASN A 98 2.30 14.36 5.88
C ASN A 98 1.33 15.53 5.67
N ALA A 99 0.04 15.29 5.90
CA ALA A 99 -0.98 16.33 5.83
C ALA A 99 -0.81 17.41 6.91
N GLY A 100 -0.48 17.01 8.14
CA GLY A 100 -0.17 17.93 9.23
C GLY A 100 1.03 18.81 8.93
N VAL A 101 2.12 18.23 8.41
CA VAL A 101 3.32 18.98 8.00
C VAL A 101 3.02 19.92 6.84
N GLY A 102 2.28 19.47 5.82
CA GLY A 102 1.86 20.30 4.70
C GLY A 102 0.99 21.48 5.15
N TYR A 103 0.03 21.24 6.04
CA TYR A 103 -0.86 22.27 6.58
C TYR A 103 -0.11 23.29 7.44
N LEU A 104 0.71 22.82 8.41
CA LEU A 104 1.48 23.70 9.30
C LEU A 104 2.50 24.54 8.55
N ASN A 105 3.02 24.04 7.43
CA ASN A 105 4.01 24.75 6.63
C ASN A 105 3.40 25.50 5.43
N SER A 106 2.09 25.75 5.44
CA SER A 106 1.37 26.44 4.35
C SER A 106 1.68 25.89 2.95
N TRP A 107 1.98 24.59 2.86
CA TRP A 107 2.39 23.88 1.66
C TRP A 107 3.66 24.43 0.97
N ARG A 108 4.42 25.30 1.66
CA ARG A 108 5.62 25.97 1.15
C ARG A 108 6.82 25.65 2.03
N ILE A 109 7.52 24.56 1.72
CA ILE A 109 8.86 24.25 2.26
C ILE A 109 9.92 24.86 1.34
#